data_AF-A0A1L8Q313-F1
#
_entry.id   AF-A0A1L8Q313-F1
#
_cell.length_a   1.000
_cell.length_b   1.000
_cell.length_c   1.000
_cell.angle_alpha   90.00
_cell.angle_beta   90.00
_cell.angle_gamma   90.00
#
_symmetry.space_group_name_H-M   'P 1'
#
loop_
_entity.id
_entity.type
_entity.pdbx_description
1 polymer ?
#
loop_
_entity_poly.entity_id
_entity_poly.type
_entity_poly.pdbx_seq_one_letter_code
_entity_poly.pdbx_strand_id
1 'polypeptide(L)'
;MAKKKNRKKEFKNKQRLDKKLETISPTDSNEALPKCKKTIEELRSNAYEAINRLKRLLVYSSISMKTNQALSDLEKQVIQDETRNIVESIISATEFLINSSQSILQNAISIRYILEALITTELLNREEEYKFILNLAFYPAQIARLNSIIDELKEEIKRLDKWTKRTDDRFVDMLTKFSENSSEDIIRDYLEYEESLAIQFEKEEFNIYSDIETFQYPLPFEIRSTQISTQVIPEYKQRVIELERKRDLIADEIRKEPIIQRLFPNIKYQKSKVFKEIVDKKGTNGGTRSWDRKAADAELSSEYKFMYTYTSNLSHFASYSIKTSTLVSFDEEEMLLKRLTLYLEKIIKNLKIFSQIDETIETIDLSMFNIIEIE
;
A
#
# COMPACT_ATOMS: atom_id res chain seq x y z
N MET A 1 52.91 29.02 -39.09
CA MET A 1 53.38 27.70 -39.60
C MET A 1 53.18 26.52 -38.61
N ALA A 2 52.11 26.49 -37.79
CA ALA A 2 51.87 25.39 -36.82
C ALA A 2 50.73 24.43 -37.18
N LYS A 3 49.92 24.70 -38.23
CA LYS A 3 48.72 23.89 -38.57
C LYS A 3 48.99 22.67 -39.48
N LYS A 4 50.18 22.51 -40.08
CA LYS A 4 50.49 21.36 -40.98
C LYS A 4 51.17 20.17 -40.28
N LYS A 5 51.63 20.29 -39.02
CA LYS A 5 52.27 19.18 -38.28
C LYS A 5 51.30 18.27 -37.51
N ASN A 6 50.10 18.73 -37.14
CA ASN A 6 49.13 17.91 -36.37
C ASN A 6 48.37 16.86 -37.19
N ARG A 7 48.01 17.15 -38.45
CA ARG A 7 47.25 16.19 -39.29
C ARG A 7 48.01 14.91 -39.63
N LYS A 8 49.35 14.94 -39.70
CA LYS A 8 50.18 13.73 -39.93
C LYS A 8 50.33 12.85 -38.69
N LYS A 9 50.11 13.39 -37.49
CA LYS A 9 50.19 12.63 -36.22
C LYS A 9 48.88 11.89 -35.93
N GLU A 10 47.74 12.47 -36.26
CA GLU A 10 46.41 11.83 -36.11
C GLU A 10 46.21 10.67 -37.10
N PHE A 11 46.67 10.79 -38.35
CA PHE A 11 46.53 9.71 -39.34
C PHE A 11 47.37 8.47 -39.00
N LYS A 12 48.55 8.64 -38.37
CA LYS A 12 49.39 7.52 -37.93
C LYS A 12 48.86 6.80 -36.68
N ASN A 13 48.09 7.48 -35.83
CA ASN A 13 47.44 6.86 -34.68
C ASN A 13 46.20 6.07 -35.07
N LYS A 14 45.40 6.54 -36.05
CA LYS A 14 44.24 5.78 -36.56
C LYS A 14 44.66 4.46 -37.23
N GLN A 15 45.68 4.49 -38.11
CA GLN A 15 46.20 3.27 -38.74
C GLN A 15 46.87 2.28 -37.77
N ARG A 16 47.29 2.71 -36.57
CA ARG A 16 47.80 1.82 -35.50
C ARG A 16 46.69 1.23 -34.63
N LEU A 17 45.54 1.87 -34.53
CA LEU A 17 44.36 1.36 -33.85
C LEU A 17 43.61 0.35 -34.73
N ASP A 18 43.49 0.65 -36.03
CA ASP A 18 42.83 -0.26 -36.97
C ASP A 18 43.63 -1.56 -37.18
N LYS A 19 44.98 -1.49 -37.18
CA LYS A 19 45.85 -2.69 -37.17
C LYS A 19 45.88 -3.46 -35.84
N LYS A 20 45.39 -2.87 -34.74
CA LYS A 20 45.22 -3.58 -33.46
C LYS A 20 43.85 -4.25 -33.34
N LEU A 21 42.91 -3.93 -34.24
CA LEU A 21 41.58 -4.53 -34.32
C LEU A 21 41.53 -5.71 -35.31
N GLU A 22 42.55 -5.90 -36.16
CA GLU A 22 42.61 -6.98 -37.17
C GLU A 22 43.44 -8.22 -36.76
N THR A 23 43.94 -8.33 -35.52
CA THR A 23 44.74 -9.48 -35.08
C THR A 23 44.23 -10.16 -33.80
N ILE A 24 42.93 -10.44 -33.73
CA ILE A 24 42.40 -11.46 -32.81
C ILE A 24 41.41 -12.33 -33.59
N SER A 25 41.95 -13.32 -34.30
CA SER A 25 41.20 -14.49 -34.81
C SER A 25 41.22 -15.61 -33.74
N PRO A 26 40.32 -16.61 -33.85
CA PRO A 26 39.79 -17.35 -32.72
C PRO A 26 40.80 -18.39 -32.21
N THR A 27 40.98 -18.44 -30.89
CA THR A 27 41.62 -19.58 -30.24
C THR A 27 40.64 -20.11 -29.21
N ASP A 28 40.39 -21.41 -29.29
CA ASP A 28 39.49 -22.17 -28.43
C ASP A 28 39.72 -21.87 -26.95
N SER A 29 38.67 -21.34 -26.31
CA SER A 29 38.45 -21.53 -24.88
C SER A 29 37.01 -21.97 -24.70
N ASN A 30 36.86 -23.23 -24.29
CA ASN A 30 35.66 -23.76 -23.65
C ASN A 30 35.31 -22.89 -22.44
N GLU A 31 34.58 -21.80 -22.66
CA GLU A 31 33.82 -21.11 -21.62
C GLU A 31 32.36 -21.47 -21.84
N ALA A 32 31.80 -22.14 -20.85
CA ALA A 32 30.41 -22.58 -20.82
C ALA A 32 29.49 -21.47 -21.31
N LEU A 33 28.60 -21.82 -22.26
CA LEU A 33 27.49 -20.99 -22.71
C LEU A 33 26.89 -20.23 -21.51
N PRO A 34 26.72 -18.89 -21.58
CA PRO A 34 26.11 -18.15 -20.51
C PRO A 34 24.71 -18.73 -20.28
N LYS A 35 24.43 -19.10 -19.02
CA LYS A 35 23.10 -19.51 -18.57
C LYS A 35 22.06 -18.57 -19.18
N CYS A 36 21.12 -19.14 -19.91
CA CYS A 36 20.06 -18.42 -20.63
C CYS A 36 19.50 -17.28 -19.76
N LYS A 37 19.68 -16.03 -20.21
CA LYS A 37 19.12 -14.86 -19.54
C LYS A 37 17.60 -14.99 -19.63
N LYS A 38 16.91 -15.15 -18.49
CA LYS A 38 15.44 -15.24 -18.48
C LYS A 38 14.83 -14.03 -19.19
N THR A 39 13.85 -14.26 -20.05
CA THR A 39 13.13 -13.15 -20.70
C THR A 39 12.21 -12.44 -19.70
N ILE A 40 11.76 -11.22 -20.03
CA ILE A 40 10.79 -10.49 -19.19
C ILE A 40 9.48 -11.28 -19.09
N GLU A 41 9.06 -11.90 -20.19
CA GLU A 41 7.87 -12.75 -20.25
C GLU A 41 8.00 -13.97 -19.33
N GLU A 42 9.17 -14.61 -19.30
CA GLU A 42 9.44 -15.71 -18.37
C GLU A 42 9.41 -15.23 -16.91
N LEU A 43 9.95 -14.04 -16.61
CA LEU A 43 9.91 -13.48 -15.26
C LEU A 43 8.48 -13.15 -14.81
N ARG A 44 7.66 -12.57 -15.69
CA ARG A 44 6.24 -12.34 -15.43
C ARG A 44 5.48 -13.66 -15.24
N SER A 45 5.76 -14.66 -16.08
CA SER A 45 5.18 -16.01 -15.94
C SER A 45 5.51 -16.64 -14.57
N ASN A 46 6.75 -16.53 -14.11
CA ASN A 46 7.15 -16.99 -12.77
C ASN A 46 6.38 -16.26 -11.65
N ALA A 47 6.12 -14.95 -11.81
CA ALA A 47 5.33 -14.19 -10.84
C ALA A 47 3.87 -14.66 -10.80
N TYR A 48 3.25 -14.96 -11.95
CA TYR A 48 1.91 -15.57 -11.99
C TYR A 48 1.87 -16.96 -11.36
N GLU A 49 2.91 -17.78 -11.57
CA GLU A 49 3.02 -19.08 -10.90
C GLU A 49 3.10 -18.92 -9.38
N ALA A 50 3.87 -17.93 -8.90
CA ALA A 50 3.95 -17.62 -7.48
C ALA A 50 2.60 -17.16 -6.89
N ILE A 51 1.79 -16.39 -7.63
CA ILE A 51 0.41 -16.05 -7.23
C ILE A 51 -0.42 -17.33 -7.03
N ASN A 52 -0.35 -18.27 -7.96
CA ASN A 52 -1.09 -19.54 -7.84
C ASN A 52 -0.64 -20.36 -6.62
N ARG A 53 0.67 -20.35 -6.32
CA ARG A 53 1.23 -21.01 -5.13
C ARG A 53 0.75 -20.33 -3.84
N LEU A 54 0.66 -19.01 -3.81
CA LEU A 54 0.09 -18.25 -2.69
C LEU A 54 -1.39 -18.59 -2.47
N LYS A 55 -2.20 -18.68 -3.54
CA LYS A 55 -3.62 -19.09 -3.45
C LYS A 55 -3.77 -20.48 -2.84
N ARG A 56 -2.94 -21.45 -3.25
CA ARG A 56 -2.95 -22.80 -2.66
C ARG A 56 -2.55 -22.81 -1.19
N LEU A 57 -1.62 -21.92 -0.80
CA LEU A 57 -1.17 -21.79 0.59
C LEU A 57 -2.34 -21.49 1.54
N LEU A 58 -3.34 -20.70 1.12
CA LEU A 58 -4.54 -20.44 1.93
C LEU A 58 -5.30 -21.71 2.28
N VAL A 59 -5.44 -22.62 1.32
CA VAL A 59 -6.13 -23.90 1.51
C VAL A 59 -5.32 -24.78 2.47
N TYR A 60 -4.01 -24.89 2.24
CA TYR A 60 -3.12 -25.67 3.11
C TYR A 60 -3.04 -25.13 4.53
N SER A 61 -3.01 -23.79 4.70
CA SER A 61 -3.04 -23.13 6.00
C SER A 61 -4.35 -23.46 6.75
N SER A 62 -5.50 -23.43 6.05
CA SER A 62 -6.79 -23.83 6.62
C SER A 62 -6.79 -25.28 7.11
N ILE A 63 -6.24 -26.20 6.31
CA ILE A 63 -6.12 -27.62 6.68
C ILE A 63 -5.21 -27.78 7.90
N SER A 64 -4.02 -27.19 7.87
CA SER A 64 -3.06 -27.28 8.99
C SER A 64 -3.69 -26.80 10.28
N MET A 65 -4.33 -25.63 10.28
CA MET A 65 -4.92 -25.05 11.48
C MET A 65 -6.09 -25.88 12.03
N LYS A 66 -6.83 -26.60 11.17
CA LYS A 66 -7.89 -27.54 11.60
C LYS A 66 -7.35 -28.81 12.24
N THR A 67 -6.22 -29.33 11.75
CA THR A 67 -5.62 -30.57 12.24
C THR A 67 -4.63 -30.34 13.39
N ASN A 68 -4.19 -29.10 13.60
CA ASN A 68 -3.23 -28.74 14.63
C ASN A 68 -3.82 -28.93 16.03
N GLN A 69 -3.19 -29.78 16.85
CA GLN A 69 -3.62 -30.02 18.24
C GLN A 69 -2.79 -29.26 19.27
N ALA A 70 -1.67 -28.64 18.86
CA ALA A 70 -0.73 -27.98 19.76
C ALA A 70 -1.09 -26.51 20.04
N LEU A 71 -1.73 -25.84 19.08
CA LEU A 71 -2.09 -24.43 19.15
C LEU A 71 -3.46 -24.23 19.79
N SER A 72 -3.63 -23.12 20.53
CA SER A 72 -4.96 -22.71 21.00
C SER A 72 -5.85 -22.26 19.84
N ASP A 73 -7.17 -22.20 20.07
CA ASP A 73 -8.12 -21.72 19.05
C ASP A 73 -7.85 -20.26 18.66
N LEU A 74 -7.46 -19.41 19.63
CA LEU A 74 -7.04 -18.04 19.34
C LEU A 74 -5.80 -18.03 18.43
N GLU A 75 -4.80 -18.85 18.71
CA GLU A 75 -3.57 -18.89 17.90
C GLU A 75 -3.87 -19.34 16.47
N LYS A 76 -4.70 -20.36 16.31
CA LYS A 76 -5.14 -20.84 14.99
C LYS A 76 -5.84 -19.74 14.22
N GLN A 77 -6.79 -19.05 14.86
CA GLN A 77 -7.52 -17.96 14.23
C GLN A 77 -6.58 -16.84 13.77
N VAL A 78 -5.69 -16.37 14.66
CA VAL A 78 -4.73 -15.30 14.31
C VAL A 78 -3.81 -15.74 13.17
N ILE A 79 -3.30 -16.98 13.18
CA ILE A 79 -2.45 -17.47 12.08
C ILE A 79 -3.21 -17.54 10.77
N GLN A 80 -4.47 -18.01 10.77
CA GLN A 80 -5.31 -18.05 9.57
C GLN A 80 -5.59 -16.65 9.02
N ASP A 81 -6.01 -15.72 9.89
CA ASP A 81 -6.37 -14.36 9.51
C ASP A 81 -5.14 -13.61 8.96
N GLU A 82 -4.00 -13.67 9.64
CA GLU A 82 -2.77 -13.01 9.17
C GLU A 82 -2.25 -13.62 7.87
N THR A 83 -2.29 -14.95 7.72
CA THR A 83 -1.87 -15.60 6.47
C THR A 83 -2.75 -15.17 5.30
N ARG A 84 -4.08 -15.12 5.51
CA ARG A 84 -5.03 -14.64 4.51
C ARG A 84 -4.75 -13.20 4.10
N ASN A 85 -4.71 -12.29 5.08
CA ASN A 85 -4.52 -10.87 4.85
C ASN A 85 -3.21 -10.58 4.11
N ILE A 86 -2.12 -11.27 4.48
CA ILE A 86 -0.81 -11.13 3.83
C ILE A 86 -0.86 -11.65 2.39
N VAL A 87 -1.42 -12.85 2.16
CA VAL A 87 -1.50 -13.44 0.82
C VAL A 87 -2.33 -12.58 -0.13
N GLU A 88 -3.53 -12.17 0.28
CA GLU A 88 -4.42 -11.34 -0.54
C GLU A 88 -3.75 -10.02 -0.92
N SER A 89 -3.12 -9.36 0.06
CA SER A 89 -2.40 -8.11 -0.17
C SER A 89 -1.21 -8.25 -1.13
N ILE A 90 -0.44 -9.35 -1.01
CA ILE A 90 0.69 -9.62 -1.91
C ILE A 90 0.20 -9.94 -3.32
N ILE A 91 -0.88 -10.71 -3.47
CA ILE A 91 -1.46 -11.03 -4.78
C ILE A 91 -1.85 -9.73 -5.48
N SER A 92 -2.62 -8.86 -4.82
CA SER A 92 -3.03 -7.59 -5.42
C SER A 92 -1.84 -6.71 -5.79
N ALA A 93 -0.82 -6.60 -4.92
CA ALA A 93 0.39 -5.82 -5.22
C ALA A 93 1.21 -6.40 -6.38
N THR A 94 1.26 -7.74 -6.47
CA THR A 94 1.98 -8.47 -7.53
C THR A 94 1.26 -8.30 -8.87
N GLU A 95 -0.06 -8.48 -8.89
CA GLU A 95 -0.90 -8.26 -10.07
C GLU A 95 -0.78 -6.82 -10.57
N PHE A 96 -0.76 -5.85 -9.66
CA PHE A 96 -0.52 -4.46 -10.05
C PHE A 96 0.87 -4.27 -10.68
N LEU A 97 1.93 -4.87 -10.14
CA LEU A 97 3.28 -4.73 -10.70
C LEU A 97 3.39 -5.38 -12.09
N ILE A 98 2.85 -6.58 -12.28
CA ILE A 98 2.96 -7.31 -13.56
C ILE A 98 1.99 -6.81 -14.65
N ASN A 99 0.85 -6.24 -14.26
CA ASN A 99 -0.16 -5.73 -15.20
C ASN A 99 -0.06 -4.22 -15.41
N SER A 100 0.59 -3.45 -14.53
CA SER A 100 0.60 -1.98 -14.64
C SER A 100 1.40 -1.50 -15.85
N SER A 101 0.85 -0.45 -16.45
CA SER A 101 1.38 0.25 -17.61
C SER A 101 2.69 0.97 -17.26
N GLN A 102 3.84 0.32 -17.46
CA GLN A 102 5.20 0.89 -17.56
C GLN A 102 5.63 1.97 -16.52
N SER A 103 4.88 2.20 -15.45
CA SER A 103 5.09 3.33 -14.53
C SER A 103 6.09 2.93 -13.47
N ILE A 104 7.24 3.60 -13.48
CA ILE A 104 8.33 3.28 -12.55
C ILE A 104 7.96 3.56 -11.10
N LEU A 105 7.13 4.60 -10.87
CA LEU A 105 6.64 4.94 -9.54
C LEU A 105 5.71 3.85 -8.98
N GLN A 106 4.78 3.38 -9.80
CA GLN A 106 3.85 2.32 -9.42
C GLN A 106 4.59 1.02 -9.12
N ASN A 107 5.51 0.62 -10.01
CA ASN A 107 6.32 -0.57 -9.81
C ASN A 107 7.20 -0.46 -8.57
N ALA A 108 7.78 0.70 -8.31
CA ALA A 108 8.58 0.98 -7.12
C ALA A 108 7.75 0.83 -5.83
N ILE A 109 6.56 1.43 -5.76
CA ILE A 109 5.68 1.34 -4.58
C ILE A 109 5.29 -0.12 -4.33
N SER A 110 4.86 -0.86 -5.37
CA SER A 110 4.46 -2.26 -5.23
C SER A 110 5.60 -3.15 -4.75
N ILE A 111 6.79 -3.03 -5.34
CA ILE A 111 7.91 -3.90 -4.96
C ILE A 111 8.38 -3.61 -3.52
N ARG A 112 8.32 -2.36 -3.08
CA ARG A 112 8.67 -1.99 -1.70
C ARG A 112 7.67 -2.56 -0.72
N TYR A 113 6.38 -2.47 -1.05
CA TYR A 113 5.32 -3.08 -0.24
C TYR A 113 5.52 -4.60 -0.09
N ILE A 114 5.89 -5.29 -1.18
CA ILE A 114 6.18 -6.73 -1.16
C ILE A 114 7.45 -7.04 -0.35
N LEU A 115 8.49 -6.18 -0.39
CA LEU A 115 9.66 -6.33 0.50
C LEU A 115 9.27 -6.16 1.98
N GLU A 116 8.42 -5.19 2.30
CA GLU A 116 7.91 -4.97 3.66
C GLU A 116 7.08 -6.18 4.13
N ALA A 117 6.36 -6.86 3.23
CA ALA A 117 5.71 -8.14 3.51
C ALA A 117 6.74 -9.26 3.76
N LEU A 118 7.82 -9.35 2.97
CA LEU A 118 8.92 -10.29 3.23
C LEU A 118 9.52 -10.09 4.62
N ILE A 119 9.88 -8.86 4.99
CA ILE A 119 10.37 -8.53 6.33
C ILE A 119 9.36 -8.96 7.40
N THR A 120 8.08 -8.68 7.19
CA THR A 120 7.01 -9.05 8.12
C THR A 120 6.92 -10.57 8.31
N THR A 121 6.97 -11.35 7.22
CA THR A 121 6.92 -12.82 7.31
C THR A 121 8.17 -13.44 7.94
N GLU A 122 9.34 -12.81 7.81
CA GLU A 122 10.53 -13.20 8.59
C GLU A 122 10.30 -12.98 10.09
N LEU A 123 9.76 -11.83 10.49
CA LEU A 123 9.49 -11.52 11.89
C LEU A 123 8.44 -12.47 12.49
N LEU A 124 7.41 -12.85 11.73
CA LEU A 124 6.40 -13.83 12.18
C LEU A 124 7.01 -15.20 12.55
N ASN A 125 8.10 -15.60 11.90
CA ASN A 125 8.79 -16.86 12.21
C ASN A 125 9.83 -16.72 13.32
N ARG A 126 10.33 -15.52 13.58
CA ARG A 126 11.40 -15.25 14.55
C ARG A 126 10.87 -14.82 15.92
N GLU A 127 9.71 -14.18 15.95
CA GLU A 127 9.14 -13.54 17.14
C GLU A 127 7.73 -14.09 17.39
N GLU A 128 7.60 -14.95 18.41
CA GLU A 128 6.34 -15.65 18.72
C GLU A 128 5.18 -14.69 19.01
N GLU A 129 5.49 -13.55 19.64
CA GLU A 129 4.53 -12.51 19.98
C GLU A 129 4.07 -11.65 18.80
N TYR A 130 4.83 -11.64 17.69
CA TYR A 130 4.64 -10.68 16.60
C TYR A 130 3.32 -10.89 15.85
N LYS A 131 2.81 -12.12 15.80
CA LYS A 131 1.48 -12.43 15.22
C LYS A 131 0.34 -11.65 15.89
N PHE A 132 0.40 -11.52 17.22
CA PHE A 132 -0.60 -10.76 17.98
C PHE A 132 -0.41 -9.26 17.84
N ILE A 133 0.85 -8.80 17.78
CA ILE A 133 1.18 -7.39 17.56
C ILE A 133 0.66 -6.93 16.20
N LEU A 134 0.90 -7.72 15.15
CA LEU A 134 0.46 -7.42 13.78
C LEU A 134 -1.07 -7.36 13.71
N ASN A 135 -1.74 -8.40 14.22
CA ASN A 135 -3.20 -8.51 14.21
C ASN A 135 -3.89 -7.34 14.90
N LEU A 136 -3.42 -6.96 16.10
CA LEU A 136 -4.06 -5.91 16.89
C LEU A 136 -3.69 -4.50 16.45
N ALA A 137 -2.59 -4.31 15.71
CA ALA A 137 -2.17 -3.00 15.21
C ALA A 137 -3.19 -2.38 14.24
N PHE A 138 -4.03 -3.20 13.58
CA PHE A 138 -5.08 -2.76 12.66
C PHE A 138 -6.06 -1.78 13.31
N TYR A 139 -6.61 -2.11 14.50
CA TYR A 139 -7.68 -1.34 15.12
C TYR A 139 -7.32 0.11 15.43
N PRO A 140 -6.25 0.42 16.18
CA PRO A 140 -5.88 1.81 16.46
C PRO A 140 -5.55 2.58 15.18
N ALA A 141 -4.89 1.95 14.20
CA ALA A 141 -4.56 2.59 12.93
C ALA A 141 -5.83 2.94 12.12
N GLN A 142 -6.78 2.01 12.03
CA GLN A 142 -8.03 2.21 11.30
C GLN A 142 -8.92 3.25 11.98
N ILE A 143 -9.03 3.24 13.31
CA ILE A 143 -9.77 4.26 14.07
C ILE A 143 -9.14 5.65 13.85
N ALA A 144 -7.82 5.77 13.95
CA ALA A 144 -7.12 7.03 13.72
C ALA A 144 -7.35 7.57 12.30
N ARG A 145 -7.31 6.70 11.28
CA ARG A 145 -7.63 7.05 9.90
C ARG A 145 -9.05 7.58 9.75
N LEU A 146 -10.05 6.88 10.30
CA LEU A 146 -11.45 7.32 10.22
C LEU A 146 -11.66 8.67 10.92
N ASN A 147 -11.04 8.88 12.08
CA ASN A 147 -11.10 10.16 12.78
C ASN A 147 -10.45 11.29 11.97
N SER A 148 -9.32 11.03 11.30
CA SER A 148 -8.70 12.02 10.41
C SER A 148 -9.63 12.42 9.25
N ILE A 149 -10.39 11.47 8.69
CA ILE A 149 -11.39 11.77 7.64
C ILE A 149 -12.53 12.61 8.23
N ILE A 150 -13.03 12.26 9.42
CA ILE A 150 -14.07 13.05 10.11
C ILE A 150 -13.59 14.48 10.36
N ASP A 151 -12.35 14.68 10.76
CA ASP A 151 -11.80 16.00 11.02
C ASP A 151 -11.65 16.83 9.74
N GLU A 152 -11.20 16.23 8.63
CA GLU A 152 -11.20 16.91 7.32
C GLU A 152 -12.61 17.29 6.86
N LEU A 153 -13.60 16.41 7.04
CA LEU A 153 -15.00 16.71 6.72
C LEU A 153 -15.58 17.85 7.56
N LYS A 154 -15.13 18.03 8.81
CA LYS A 154 -15.51 19.20 9.63
C LYS A 154 -14.86 20.48 9.12
N GLU A 155 -13.61 20.43 8.65
CA GLU A 155 -12.99 21.59 8.02
C GLU A 155 -13.70 21.94 6.70
N GLU A 156 -14.13 20.94 5.93
CA GLU A 156 -14.93 21.15 4.72
C GLU A 156 -16.27 21.84 5.04
N ILE A 157 -16.99 21.40 6.08
CA ILE A 157 -18.20 22.09 6.57
C ILE A 157 -17.91 23.57 6.87
N LYS A 158 -16.82 23.89 7.57
CA LYS A 158 -16.47 25.29 7.88
C LYS A 158 -16.23 26.13 6.64
N ARG A 159 -15.60 25.54 5.61
CA ARG A 159 -15.43 26.19 4.30
C ARG A 159 -16.82 26.42 3.69
N LEU A 160 -17.65 25.39 3.54
CA LEU A 160 -18.99 25.51 2.97
C LEU A 160 -19.86 26.55 3.70
N ASP A 161 -19.90 26.53 5.04
CA ASP A 161 -20.66 27.49 5.85
C ASP A 161 -20.19 28.94 5.66
N LYS A 162 -18.88 29.16 5.47
CA LYS A 162 -18.33 30.49 5.13
C LYS A 162 -18.87 30.98 3.78
N TRP A 163 -19.07 30.07 2.82
CA TRP A 163 -19.59 30.39 1.49
C TRP A 163 -21.11 30.51 1.46
N THR A 164 -21.84 29.72 2.23
CA THR A 164 -23.28 29.92 2.48
C THR A 164 -23.58 31.33 2.98
N LYS A 165 -22.79 31.84 3.93
CA LYS A 165 -22.95 33.23 4.40
C LYS A 165 -22.78 34.30 3.32
N ARG A 166 -22.09 33.98 2.22
CA ARG A 166 -21.94 34.90 1.07
C ARG A 166 -23.19 34.88 0.18
N THR A 167 -23.94 33.77 0.14
CA THR A 167 -25.18 33.65 -0.62
C THR A 167 -26.41 34.14 0.14
N ASP A 168 -26.42 34.08 1.47
CA ASP A 168 -27.59 34.36 2.32
C ASP A 168 -28.26 35.70 2.01
N ASP A 169 -27.51 36.81 2.00
CA ASP A 169 -28.06 38.14 1.73
C ASP A 169 -28.67 38.24 0.33
N ARG A 170 -28.04 37.59 -0.66
CA ARG A 170 -28.46 37.59 -2.07
C ARG A 170 -29.70 36.72 -2.28
N PHE A 171 -29.81 35.62 -1.54
CA PHE A 171 -30.98 34.75 -1.53
C PHE A 171 -32.21 35.46 -0.94
N VAL A 172 -32.05 36.15 0.20
CA VAL A 172 -33.13 36.91 0.85
C VAL A 172 -33.63 38.06 -0.05
N ASP A 173 -32.70 38.77 -0.70
CA ASP A 173 -33.01 39.81 -1.69
C ASP A 173 -33.80 39.24 -2.88
N MET A 174 -33.37 38.09 -3.41
CA MET A 174 -34.08 37.37 -4.48
C MET A 174 -35.51 37.02 -4.06
N LEU A 175 -35.71 36.41 -2.88
CA LEU A 175 -37.03 36.04 -2.38
C LEU A 175 -37.96 37.25 -2.23
N THR A 176 -37.43 38.36 -1.72
CA THR A 176 -38.20 39.60 -1.52
C THR A 176 -38.64 40.18 -2.86
N LYS A 177 -37.70 40.36 -3.79
CA LYS A 177 -38.01 40.87 -5.14
C LYS A 177 -38.96 39.96 -5.91
N PHE A 178 -38.79 38.64 -5.79
CA PHE A 178 -39.69 37.69 -6.45
C PHE A 178 -41.10 37.75 -5.86
N SER A 179 -41.25 37.92 -4.54
CA SER A 179 -42.56 38.06 -3.91
C SER A 179 -43.32 39.33 -4.35
N GLU A 180 -42.59 40.38 -4.72
CA GLU A 180 -43.15 41.66 -5.17
C GLU A 180 -43.51 41.67 -6.66
N ASN A 181 -42.75 40.94 -7.50
CA ASN A 181 -42.82 41.08 -8.97
C ASN A 181 -42.97 39.75 -9.75
N SER A 182 -42.96 38.59 -9.09
CA SER A 182 -43.13 37.23 -9.67
C SER A 182 -42.40 36.98 -11.00
N SER A 183 -41.30 37.69 -11.26
CA SER A 183 -40.59 37.64 -12.53
C SER A 183 -39.55 36.54 -12.51
N GLU A 184 -39.58 35.66 -13.52
CA GLU A 184 -38.58 34.62 -13.71
C GLU A 184 -37.16 35.18 -13.92
N ASP A 185 -37.03 36.43 -14.39
CA ASP A 185 -35.73 37.08 -14.56
C ASP A 185 -34.99 37.26 -13.22
N ILE A 186 -35.73 37.40 -12.11
CA ILE A 186 -35.16 37.52 -10.75
C ILE A 186 -34.54 36.19 -10.31
N ILE A 187 -35.18 35.07 -10.66
CA ILE A 187 -34.65 33.73 -10.40
C ILE A 187 -33.41 33.48 -11.26
N ARG A 188 -33.43 33.88 -12.54
CA ARG A 188 -32.29 33.73 -13.45
C ARG A 188 -31.07 34.52 -12.99
N ASP A 189 -31.24 35.75 -12.51
CA ASP A 189 -30.16 36.57 -11.97
C ASP A 189 -29.52 35.97 -10.70
N TYR A 190 -30.31 35.35 -9.83
CA TYR A 190 -29.77 34.63 -8.66
C TYR A 190 -29.04 33.33 -9.07
N LEU A 191 -29.54 32.60 -10.08
CA LEU A 191 -28.87 31.44 -10.69
C LEU A 191 -27.48 31.79 -11.21
N GLU A 192 -27.37 32.85 -12.02
CA GLU A 192 -26.09 33.31 -12.58
C GLU A 192 -25.10 33.73 -11.46
N TYR A 193 -25.62 34.32 -10.38
CA TYR A 193 -24.81 34.67 -9.22
C TYR A 193 -24.26 33.44 -8.48
N GLU A 194 -25.09 32.44 -8.20
CA GLU A 194 -24.66 31.20 -7.53
C GLU A 194 -23.62 30.44 -8.37
N GLU A 195 -23.80 30.38 -9.69
CA GLU A 195 -22.83 29.78 -10.61
C GLU A 195 -21.47 30.51 -10.52
N SER A 196 -21.50 31.85 -10.51
CA SER A 196 -20.28 32.65 -10.38
C SER A 196 -19.55 32.42 -9.04
N LEU A 197 -20.29 32.19 -7.95
CA LEU A 197 -19.73 31.89 -6.63
C LEU A 197 -19.14 30.48 -6.57
N ALA A 198 -19.79 29.49 -7.18
CA ALA A 198 -19.24 28.13 -7.27
C ALA A 198 -17.88 28.11 -7.99
N ILE A 199 -17.75 28.89 -9.07
CA ILE A 199 -16.47 29.07 -9.79
C ILE A 199 -15.42 29.75 -8.91
N GLN A 200 -15.81 30.73 -8.08
CA GLN A 200 -14.88 31.37 -7.15
C GLN A 200 -14.43 30.42 -6.03
N PHE A 201 -15.36 29.64 -5.49
CA PHE A 201 -15.10 28.65 -4.46
C PHE A 201 -14.04 27.64 -4.91
N GLU A 202 -14.15 27.09 -6.13
CA GLU A 202 -13.16 26.15 -6.68
C GLU A 202 -11.76 26.77 -6.82
N LYS A 203 -11.68 28.06 -7.15
CA LYS A 203 -10.41 28.76 -7.28
C LYS A 203 -9.76 29.06 -5.93
N GLU A 204 -10.56 29.31 -4.90
CA GLU A 204 -10.10 29.79 -3.60
C GLU A 204 -9.90 28.68 -2.57
N GLU A 205 -10.66 27.59 -2.66
CA GLU A 205 -10.72 26.55 -1.64
C GLU A 205 -10.24 25.20 -2.18
N PHE A 206 -9.53 24.45 -1.33
CA PHE A 206 -9.12 23.08 -1.63
C PHE A 206 -10.26 22.10 -1.33
N ASN A 207 -11.22 21.95 -2.24
CA ASN A 207 -12.33 21.02 -2.08
C ASN A 207 -12.01 19.66 -2.73
N ILE A 208 -12.10 18.59 -1.93
CA ILE A 208 -11.82 17.20 -2.35
C ILE A 208 -13.05 16.28 -2.31
N TYR A 209 -14.21 16.79 -1.88
CA TYR A 209 -15.41 16.00 -1.63
C TYR A 209 -16.64 16.43 -2.45
N SER A 210 -16.51 17.39 -3.37
CA SER A 210 -17.59 17.71 -4.31
C SER A 210 -17.07 18.32 -5.60
N ASP A 211 -17.68 17.89 -6.71
CA ASP A 211 -17.54 18.52 -8.03
C ASP A 211 -18.56 19.65 -8.16
N ILE A 212 -18.22 20.74 -8.88
CA ILE A 212 -19.12 21.87 -9.16
C ILE A 212 -20.47 21.39 -9.71
N GLU A 213 -20.46 20.34 -10.54
CA GLU A 213 -21.65 19.76 -11.17
C GLU A 213 -22.67 19.22 -10.15
N THR A 214 -22.26 18.97 -8.90
CA THR A 214 -23.13 18.51 -7.82
C THR A 214 -23.79 19.64 -7.03
N PHE A 215 -23.41 20.89 -7.25
CA PHE A 215 -24.00 22.07 -6.61
C PHE A 215 -25.26 22.51 -7.36
N GLN A 216 -26.34 21.75 -7.23
CA GLN A 216 -27.64 22.14 -7.76
C GLN A 216 -28.42 23.01 -6.75
N TYR A 217 -28.88 24.14 -7.27
CA TYR A 217 -29.72 25.20 -6.68
C TYR A 217 -30.78 24.76 -5.65
N PRO A 218 -31.25 25.60 -4.69
CA PRO A 218 -30.99 27.05 -4.51
C PRO A 218 -29.99 27.46 -3.42
N LEU A 219 -29.46 26.50 -2.65
CA LEU A 219 -28.45 26.76 -1.60
C LEU A 219 -27.46 25.59 -1.54
N PRO A 220 -26.66 25.38 -2.59
CA PRO A 220 -25.95 24.12 -2.73
C PRO A 220 -24.80 23.96 -1.71
N PHE A 221 -24.21 25.06 -1.23
CA PHE A 221 -23.21 25.02 -0.14
C PHE A 221 -23.84 24.59 1.20
N GLU A 222 -24.99 25.15 1.58
CA GLU A 222 -25.70 24.79 2.81
C GLU A 222 -26.24 23.37 2.76
N ILE A 223 -26.85 22.99 1.63
CA ILE A 223 -27.34 21.63 1.40
C ILE A 223 -26.18 20.64 1.54
N ARG A 224 -25.01 20.94 0.97
CA ARG A 224 -23.83 20.07 1.07
C ARG A 224 -23.28 20.00 2.48
N SER A 225 -23.14 21.14 3.16
CA SER A 225 -22.73 21.21 4.57
C SER A 225 -23.66 20.36 5.45
N THR A 226 -24.97 20.47 5.21
CA THR A 226 -26.00 19.68 5.88
C THR A 226 -25.88 18.19 5.57
N GLN A 227 -25.68 17.79 4.31
CA GLN A 227 -25.46 16.39 3.93
C GLN A 227 -24.22 15.79 4.61
N ILE A 228 -23.09 16.51 4.60
CA ILE A 228 -21.85 16.06 5.24
C ILE A 228 -22.08 15.90 6.74
N SER A 229 -22.71 16.87 7.39
CA SER A 229 -22.91 16.87 8.85
C SER A 229 -23.95 15.84 9.32
N THR A 230 -25.00 15.60 8.54
CA THR A 230 -26.14 14.74 8.95
C THR A 230 -26.09 13.33 8.40
N GLN A 231 -25.34 13.05 7.33
CA GLN A 231 -25.27 11.73 6.70
C GLN A 231 -23.85 11.18 6.72
N VAL A 232 -22.88 11.90 6.12
CA VAL A 232 -21.53 11.40 5.89
C VAL A 232 -20.73 11.25 7.19
N ILE A 233 -20.63 12.31 8.00
CA ILE A 233 -19.92 12.26 9.28
C ILE A 233 -20.53 11.21 10.23
N PRO A 234 -21.86 11.12 10.39
CA PRO A 234 -22.49 10.06 11.19
C PRO A 234 -22.13 8.65 10.73
N GLU A 235 -22.04 8.39 9.43
CA GLU A 235 -21.62 7.08 8.91
C GLU A 235 -20.20 6.73 9.38
N TYR A 236 -19.24 7.65 9.23
CA TYR A 236 -17.87 7.44 9.69
C TYR A 236 -17.79 7.28 11.22
N LYS A 237 -18.55 8.06 11.99
CA LYS A 237 -18.64 7.91 13.45
C LYS A 237 -19.20 6.54 13.85
N GLN A 238 -20.20 6.05 13.14
CA GLN A 238 -20.77 4.73 13.39
C GLN A 238 -19.74 3.63 13.13
N ARG A 239 -18.96 3.73 12.05
CA ARG A 239 -17.84 2.80 11.78
C ARG A 239 -16.76 2.85 12.87
N VAL A 240 -16.45 4.03 13.42
CA VAL A 240 -15.54 4.16 14.58
C VAL A 240 -16.10 3.42 15.80
N ILE A 241 -17.37 3.64 16.14
CA ILE A 241 -18.04 2.97 17.27
C ILE A 241 -18.01 1.44 17.10
N GLU A 242 -18.27 0.94 15.88
CA GLU A 242 -18.22 -0.48 15.57
C GLU A 242 -16.82 -1.07 15.74
N LEU A 243 -15.79 -0.37 15.28
CA LEU A 243 -14.40 -0.78 15.46
C LEU A 243 -13.98 -0.75 16.93
N GLU A 244 -14.39 0.25 17.69
CA GLU A 244 -14.12 0.33 19.13
C GLU A 244 -14.81 -0.81 19.89
N ARG A 245 -16.05 -1.15 19.53
CA ARG A 245 -16.75 -2.32 20.09
C ARG A 245 -16.05 -3.63 19.76
N LYS A 246 -15.64 -3.84 18.50
CA LYS A 246 -14.87 -5.03 18.09
C LYS A 246 -13.55 -5.12 18.85
N ARG A 247 -12.81 -4.00 18.93
CA ARG A 247 -11.57 -3.87 19.70
C ARG A 247 -11.78 -4.27 21.17
N ASP A 248 -12.86 -3.79 21.77
CA ASP A 248 -13.20 -4.04 23.16
C ASP A 248 -13.60 -5.50 23.42
N LEU A 249 -14.33 -6.14 22.50
CA LEU A 249 -14.66 -7.57 22.58
C LEU A 249 -13.40 -8.43 22.52
N ILE A 250 -12.54 -8.18 21.54
CA ILE A 250 -11.26 -8.88 21.39
C ILE A 250 -10.40 -8.71 22.64
N ALA A 251 -10.31 -7.49 23.19
CA ALA A 251 -9.58 -7.27 24.43
C ALA A 251 -10.12 -8.11 25.59
N ASP A 252 -11.43 -8.32 25.68
CA ASP A 252 -12.06 -9.12 26.72
C ASP A 252 -11.82 -10.62 26.56
N GLU A 253 -11.75 -11.10 25.33
CA GLU A 253 -11.43 -12.48 24.97
C GLU A 253 -9.95 -12.77 25.24
N ILE A 254 -9.04 -12.06 24.56
CA ILE A 254 -7.63 -12.41 24.54
C ILE A 254 -6.91 -12.14 25.87
N ARG A 255 -7.40 -11.22 26.71
CA ARG A 255 -6.77 -10.94 28.02
C ARG A 255 -6.80 -12.14 28.97
N LYS A 256 -7.64 -13.14 28.72
CA LYS A 256 -7.76 -14.34 29.56
C LYS A 256 -6.93 -15.50 29.03
N GLU A 257 -6.47 -15.41 27.79
CA GLU A 257 -5.77 -16.49 27.12
C GLU A 257 -4.39 -16.74 27.75
N PRO A 258 -4.06 -18.00 28.12
CA PRO A 258 -2.79 -18.34 28.75
C PRO A 258 -1.58 -17.91 27.92
N ILE A 259 -1.66 -18.08 26.60
CA ILE A 259 -0.61 -17.67 25.65
C ILE A 259 -0.34 -16.16 25.72
N ILE A 260 -1.40 -15.34 25.83
CA ILE A 260 -1.29 -13.89 25.95
C ILE A 260 -0.70 -13.49 27.29
N GLN A 261 -1.07 -14.15 28.39
CA GLN A 261 -0.47 -13.86 29.70
C GLN A 261 1.01 -14.25 29.77
N ARG A 262 1.41 -15.30 29.05
CA ARG A 262 2.82 -15.72 28.94
C ARG A 262 3.65 -14.71 28.13
N LEU A 263 3.15 -14.30 26.96
CA LEU A 263 3.88 -13.41 26.05
C LEU A 263 3.84 -11.94 26.51
N PHE A 264 2.75 -11.52 27.16
CA PHE A 264 2.51 -10.16 27.61
C PHE A 264 2.11 -10.11 29.10
N PRO A 265 3.02 -10.47 30.03
CA PRO A 265 2.70 -10.62 31.45
C PRO A 265 2.24 -9.32 32.14
N ASN A 266 2.52 -8.16 31.54
CA ASN A 266 2.10 -6.85 32.06
C ASN A 266 0.60 -6.59 31.93
N ILE A 267 -0.12 -7.33 31.08
CA ILE A 267 -1.58 -7.21 30.92
C ILE A 267 -2.30 -7.57 32.21
N LYS A 268 -1.86 -8.62 32.92
CA LYS A 268 -2.44 -9.08 34.20
C LYS A 268 -3.97 -9.18 34.14
N TYR A 269 -4.49 -9.77 33.06
CA TYR A 269 -5.93 -9.88 32.79
C TYR A 269 -6.70 -8.54 32.68
N GLN A 270 -6.03 -7.39 32.58
CA GLN A 270 -6.68 -6.08 32.51
C GLN A 270 -7.00 -5.70 31.06
N LYS A 271 -8.29 -5.53 30.75
CA LYS A 271 -8.77 -5.13 29.40
C LYS A 271 -8.08 -3.85 28.90
N SER A 272 -7.98 -2.84 29.76
CA SER A 272 -7.39 -1.53 29.43
C SER A 272 -5.91 -1.57 29.06
N LYS A 273 -5.22 -2.69 29.33
CA LYS A 273 -3.79 -2.87 29.02
C LYS A 273 -3.52 -3.62 27.73
N VAL A 274 -4.51 -4.33 27.17
CA VAL A 274 -4.33 -5.17 25.98
C VAL A 274 -3.68 -4.39 24.83
N PHE A 275 -4.32 -3.32 24.36
CA PHE A 275 -3.82 -2.48 23.26
C PHE A 275 -2.65 -1.55 23.66
N LYS A 276 -2.29 -1.50 24.94
CA LYS A 276 -1.10 -0.76 25.42
C LYS A 276 0.14 -1.63 25.50
N GLU A 277 -0.04 -2.93 25.71
CA GLU A 277 1.05 -3.89 25.90
C GLU A 277 1.31 -4.74 24.65
N ILE A 278 0.28 -5.12 23.90
CA ILE A 278 0.42 -5.88 22.63
C ILE A 278 0.69 -4.90 21.49
N VAL A 279 1.87 -4.28 21.54
CA VAL A 279 2.38 -3.34 20.54
C VAL A 279 3.88 -3.54 20.35
N ASP A 280 4.41 -3.15 19.20
CA ASP A 280 5.84 -3.28 18.90
C ASP A 280 6.68 -2.24 19.67
N LYS A 281 7.05 -2.54 20.92
CA LYS A 281 7.85 -1.64 21.79
C LYS A 281 9.36 -1.75 21.59
N LYS A 282 9.82 -2.43 20.52
CA LYS A 282 11.25 -2.71 20.29
C LYS A 282 11.99 -1.55 19.59
N GLY A 283 11.37 -0.37 19.48
CA GLY A 283 11.98 0.86 18.99
C GLY A 283 12.72 1.66 20.07
N THR A 284 13.30 2.79 19.65
CA THR A 284 14.02 3.69 20.55
C THR A 284 13.11 4.25 21.64
N ASN A 285 13.57 4.26 22.90
CA ASN A 285 12.81 4.73 24.06
C ASN A 285 11.45 4.03 24.29
N GLY A 286 11.33 2.76 23.88
CA GLY A 286 10.09 1.98 24.00
C GLY A 286 9.00 2.37 23.00
N GLY A 287 9.36 3.16 21.97
CA GLY A 287 8.48 3.50 20.85
C GLY A 287 8.35 2.39 19.82
N THR A 288 7.55 2.66 18.78
CA THR A 288 7.35 1.73 17.66
C THR A 288 8.65 1.47 16.91
N ARG A 289 8.98 0.20 16.68
CA ARG A 289 10.13 -0.21 15.88
C ARG A 289 10.01 0.31 14.45
N SER A 290 11.04 1.01 13.97
CA SER A 290 11.10 1.50 12.59
C SER A 290 11.29 0.36 11.58
N TRP A 291 10.94 0.60 10.32
CA TRP A 291 11.16 -0.37 9.24
C TRP A 291 12.65 -0.73 9.05
N ASP A 292 13.57 0.24 9.18
CA ASP A 292 15.00 -0.05 9.16
C ASP A 292 15.39 -1.07 10.23
N ARG A 293 14.82 -0.94 11.44
CA ARG A 293 15.10 -1.86 12.53
C ARG A 293 14.43 -3.22 12.32
N LYS A 294 13.19 -3.25 11.80
CA LYS A 294 12.52 -4.49 11.39
C LYS A 294 13.34 -5.24 10.33
N ALA A 295 13.86 -4.53 9.34
CA ALA A 295 14.73 -5.09 8.31
C ALA A 295 16.03 -5.64 8.92
N ALA A 296 16.61 -4.96 9.91
CA ALA A 296 17.79 -5.47 10.62
C ALA A 296 17.51 -6.76 11.39
N ASP A 297 16.41 -6.81 12.14
CA ASP A 297 16.02 -7.98 12.91
C ASP A 297 15.60 -9.15 11.99
N ALA A 298 15.18 -8.86 10.74
CA ALA A 298 14.91 -9.81 9.66
C ALA A 298 16.13 -10.11 8.74
N GLU A 299 17.32 -9.59 9.03
CA GLU A 299 18.55 -9.75 8.21
C GLU A 299 18.43 -9.26 6.75
N LEU A 300 17.59 -8.25 6.51
CA LEU A 300 17.32 -7.65 5.20
C LEU A 300 17.73 -6.17 5.13
N SER A 301 18.59 -5.68 6.03
CA SER A 301 19.00 -4.26 6.09
C SER A 301 19.54 -3.71 4.77
N SER A 302 20.42 -4.45 4.09
CA SER A 302 21.03 -4.00 2.84
C SER A 302 20.00 -3.87 1.72
N GLU A 303 19.10 -4.86 1.62
CA GLU A 303 18.02 -4.89 0.65
C GLU A 303 17.00 -3.78 0.92
N TYR A 304 16.59 -3.60 2.18
CA TYR A 304 15.69 -2.52 2.58
C TYR A 304 16.29 -1.14 2.28
N LYS A 305 17.56 -0.91 2.63
CA LYS A 305 18.23 0.36 2.36
C LYS A 305 18.30 0.67 0.86
N PHE A 306 18.60 -0.34 0.03
CA PHE A 306 18.59 -0.19 -1.42
C PHE A 306 17.19 0.17 -1.92
N MET A 307 16.18 -0.62 -1.58
CA MET A 307 14.82 -0.41 -2.06
C MET A 307 14.21 0.90 -1.56
N TYR A 308 14.47 1.28 -0.31
CA TYR A 308 14.04 2.56 0.24
C TYR A 308 14.66 3.73 -0.53
N THR A 309 15.97 3.68 -0.80
CA THR A 309 16.66 4.74 -1.55
C THR A 309 16.15 4.84 -3.00
N TYR A 310 15.98 3.69 -3.65
CA TYR A 310 15.44 3.60 -5.00
C TYR A 310 14.01 4.16 -5.09
N THR A 311 13.14 3.76 -4.17
CA THR A 311 11.72 4.17 -4.17
C THR A 311 11.49 5.60 -3.69
N SER A 312 12.16 6.03 -2.63
CA SER A 312 11.95 7.36 -2.04
C SER A 312 12.23 8.49 -3.03
N ASN A 313 13.30 8.37 -3.83
CA ASN A 313 13.64 9.35 -4.87
C ASN A 313 12.62 9.41 -6.01
N LEU A 314 11.90 8.30 -6.26
CA LEU A 314 10.82 8.24 -7.24
C LEU A 314 9.50 8.78 -6.65
N SER A 315 9.23 8.54 -5.36
CA SER A 315 7.96 8.87 -4.71
C SER A 315 7.83 10.32 -4.25
N HIS A 316 8.94 11.02 -3.95
CA HIS A 316 8.89 12.45 -3.63
C HIS A 316 8.95 13.30 -4.89
N PHE A 317 8.21 14.44 -4.91
CA PHE A 317 8.36 15.46 -5.95
C PHE A 317 9.71 16.17 -5.79
N ALA A 318 10.75 15.60 -6.40
CA ALA A 318 12.14 15.97 -6.20
C ALA A 318 12.87 16.01 -7.54
N SER A 319 14.06 16.62 -7.58
CA SER A 319 14.79 16.78 -8.85
C SER A 319 15.05 15.46 -9.58
N TYR A 320 15.15 14.33 -8.87
CA TYR A 320 15.31 13.01 -9.50
C TYR A 320 14.02 12.59 -10.23
N SER A 321 12.88 12.51 -9.52
CA SER A 321 11.59 12.13 -10.12
C SER A 321 11.12 13.07 -11.24
N ILE A 322 11.51 14.35 -11.20
CA ILE A 322 11.18 15.33 -12.26
C ILE A 322 12.03 15.12 -13.53
N LYS A 323 13.30 14.74 -13.39
CA LYS A 323 14.26 14.70 -14.51
C LYS A 323 14.47 13.29 -15.07
N THR A 324 14.01 12.26 -14.36
CA THR A 324 14.11 10.87 -14.81
C THR A 324 12.91 10.46 -15.66
N SER A 325 13.07 9.38 -16.43
CA SER A 325 11.97 8.78 -17.20
C SER A 325 10.86 8.31 -16.25
N THR A 326 9.60 8.59 -16.59
CA THR A 326 8.44 8.00 -15.93
C THR A 326 8.19 6.55 -16.35
N LEU A 327 8.77 6.15 -17.49
CA LEU A 327 8.74 4.80 -18.02
C LEU A 327 9.89 3.97 -17.45
N VAL A 328 9.60 2.72 -17.09
CA VAL A 328 10.58 1.74 -16.64
C VAL A 328 11.49 1.34 -17.81
N SER A 329 12.80 1.42 -17.63
CA SER A 329 13.75 0.88 -18.61
C SER A 329 13.76 -0.66 -18.57
N PHE A 330 14.17 -1.30 -19.67
CA PHE A 330 14.24 -2.77 -19.74
C PHE A 330 15.05 -3.38 -18.58
N ASP A 331 16.20 -2.79 -18.24
CA ASP A 331 17.08 -3.28 -17.17
C ASP A 331 16.45 -3.10 -15.77
N GLU A 332 15.73 -1.99 -15.55
CA GLU A 332 14.99 -1.76 -14.30
C GLU A 332 13.81 -2.73 -14.17
N GLU A 333 13.07 -2.98 -15.26
CA GLU A 333 11.98 -3.96 -15.26
C GLU A 333 12.51 -5.35 -14.94
N GLU A 334 13.59 -5.77 -15.60
CA GLU A 334 14.23 -7.06 -15.34
C GLU A 334 14.70 -7.17 -13.88
N MET A 335 15.32 -6.12 -13.33
CA MET A 335 15.74 -6.08 -11.93
C MET A 335 14.55 -6.24 -10.98
N LEU A 336 13.48 -5.47 -11.20
CA LEU A 336 12.30 -5.46 -10.34
C LEU A 336 11.59 -6.81 -10.37
N LEU A 337 11.42 -7.41 -11.55
CA LEU A 337 10.78 -8.72 -11.68
C LEU A 337 11.63 -9.83 -11.07
N LYS A 338 12.97 -9.78 -11.18
CA LYS A 338 13.84 -10.74 -10.48
C LYS A 338 13.71 -10.64 -8.97
N ARG A 339 13.68 -9.42 -8.42
CA ARG A 339 13.47 -9.20 -6.98
C ARG A 339 12.10 -9.68 -6.54
N LEU A 340 11.07 -9.39 -7.34
CA LEU A 340 9.71 -9.87 -7.10
C LEU A 340 9.68 -11.38 -6.95
N THR A 341 10.21 -12.14 -7.91
CA THR A 341 10.26 -13.60 -7.83
C THR A 341 10.97 -14.07 -6.55
N LEU A 342 12.13 -13.51 -6.23
CA LEU A 342 12.89 -13.87 -5.03
C LEU A 342 12.13 -13.56 -3.73
N TYR A 343 11.44 -12.41 -3.66
CA TYR A 343 10.65 -12.05 -2.50
C TYR A 343 9.47 -12.99 -2.33
N LEU A 344 8.73 -13.27 -3.41
CA LEU A 344 7.57 -14.16 -3.37
C LEU A 344 7.95 -15.57 -2.93
N GLU A 345 9.05 -16.13 -3.44
CA GLU A 345 9.55 -17.44 -3.02
C GLU A 345 9.86 -17.50 -1.52
N LYS A 346 10.52 -16.46 -0.99
CA LYS A 346 10.84 -16.38 0.43
C LYS A 346 9.59 -16.17 1.30
N ILE A 347 8.66 -15.32 0.86
CA ILE A 347 7.38 -15.11 1.55
C ILE A 347 6.59 -16.43 1.61
N ILE A 348 6.45 -17.14 0.50
CA ILE A 348 5.78 -18.45 0.46
C ILE A 348 6.42 -19.41 1.47
N LYS A 349 7.75 -19.50 1.49
CA LYS A 349 8.47 -20.35 2.45
C LYS A 349 8.18 -19.92 3.89
N ASN A 350 8.22 -18.62 4.17
CA ASN A 350 7.99 -18.11 5.51
C ASN A 350 6.56 -18.35 5.99
N LEU A 351 5.57 -18.16 5.12
CA LEU A 351 4.16 -18.42 5.44
C LEU A 351 3.87 -19.90 5.66
N LYS A 352 4.55 -20.81 4.94
CA LYS A 352 4.46 -22.26 5.20
C LYS A 352 4.91 -22.60 6.62
N ILE A 353 6.05 -22.04 7.05
CA ILE A 353 6.57 -22.23 8.41
C ILE A 353 5.60 -21.63 9.44
N PHE A 354 5.16 -20.40 9.23
CA PHE A 354 4.25 -19.68 10.12
C PHE A 354 2.91 -20.42 10.30
N SER A 355 2.35 -20.93 9.20
CA SER A 355 1.12 -21.72 9.18
C SER A 355 1.33 -23.20 9.54
N GLN A 356 2.54 -23.62 9.93
CA GLN A 356 2.87 -25.02 10.24
C GLN A 356 2.38 -26.00 9.16
N ILE A 357 2.55 -25.64 7.89
CA ILE A 357 2.21 -26.50 6.75
C ILE A 357 3.36 -27.49 6.58
N ASP A 358 3.07 -28.78 6.79
CA ASP A 358 4.02 -29.85 6.57
C ASP A 358 3.92 -30.45 5.16
N GLU A 359 4.89 -31.29 4.80
CA GLU A 359 4.96 -31.94 3.48
C GLU A 359 3.74 -32.83 3.20
N THR A 360 3.09 -33.38 4.21
CA THR A 360 1.92 -34.26 4.02
C THR A 360 0.72 -33.46 3.52
N ILE A 361 0.52 -32.25 4.05
CA ILE A 361 -0.55 -31.35 3.60
C ILE A 361 -0.34 -30.93 2.14
N GLU A 362 0.91 -30.75 1.71
CA GLU A 362 1.23 -30.36 0.33
C GLU A 362 0.97 -31.48 -0.69
N THR A 363 0.94 -32.74 -0.26
CA THR A 363 0.57 -33.88 -1.12
C THR A 363 -0.93 -34.04 -1.35
N ILE A 364 -1.76 -33.26 -0.66
CA ILE A 364 -3.21 -33.32 -0.81
C ILE A 364 -3.59 -32.84 -2.22
N ASP A 365 -4.23 -33.73 -2.99
CA ASP A 365 -4.81 -33.41 -4.27
C ASP A 365 -6.03 -32.49 -4.09
N LEU A 366 -5.80 -31.20 -4.33
CA LEU A 366 -6.82 -30.18 -4.23
C LEU A 366 -7.89 -30.28 -5.32
N SER A 367 -7.67 -31.05 -6.40
CA SER A 367 -8.69 -31.27 -7.44
C SER A 367 -9.88 -32.10 -6.97
N MET A 368 -9.73 -32.81 -5.84
CA MET A 368 -10.81 -33.56 -5.18
C MET A 368 -11.66 -32.70 -4.25
N PHE A 369 -11.25 -31.46 -3.97
CA PHE A 369 -12.01 -30.53 -3.17
C PHE A 369 -12.64 -29.50 -4.11
N ASN A 370 -13.97 -29.33 -4.03
CA ASN A 370 -14.61 -28.14 -4.59
C ASN A 370 -14.04 -26.94 -3.83
N ILE A 371 -12.98 -26.34 -4.36
CA ILE A 371 -12.49 -25.04 -3.91
C ILE A 371 -13.59 -24.06 -4.30
N ILE A 372 -14.48 -23.80 -3.35
CA ILE A 372 -15.38 -22.65 -3.42
C ILE A 372 -14.46 -21.46 -3.63
N GLU A 373 -14.69 -20.72 -4.71
CA GLU A 373 -14.03 -19.44 -4.97
C GLU A 373 -14.07 -18.65 -3.67
N ILE A 374 -12.89 -18.34 -3.14
CA ILE A 374 -12.77 -17.37 -2.06
C ILE A 374 -13.05 -16.03 -2.74
N GLU A 375 -14.32 -15.61 -2.73
CA GLU A 375 -14.74 -14.24 -3.06
C GLU A 375 -14.16 -13.23 -2.07
#